data_AF-A0A8S3S6K1-F1
#
_entry.id   AF-A0A8S3S6K1-F1
#
_cell.length_a   1.000
_cell.length_b   1.000
_cell.length_c   1.000
_cell.angle_alpha   90.00
_cell.angle_beta   90.00
_cell.angle_gamma   90.00
#
_symmetry.space_group_name_H-M   'P 1'
#
loop_
_entity.id
_entity.type
_entity.pdbx_description
1 polymer ?
#
loop_
_entity_poly.entity_id
_entity_poly.type
_entity_poly.pdbx_seq_one_letter_code
_entity_poly.pdbx_strand_id
1 'polypeptide(L)'
;MVSPKTMVIWSCRINITMMVLLWLINLTCSGHTCPKDLLSEVFSCLRNLTHGSNQSSLLSSIDVELMKRNCGTGAFDDSVQCLERLYKRCDDPKAKEWLIKLAKPGRWKSGFDRFCQHVNLYTKQKQCIQRQNEKVLACVNSNKDVFNNEQKYVATTRDGYKVDESVIKPTCSVFHWTDKCLSGPLGDECGREIGAVVADFNGGITPPLCVNYPLDGSSTRTSHSSKLIVIFTCALSYLLSSRVR
;
A
#
# COMPACT_ATOMS: atom_id res chain seq x y z
N MET A 1 26.88 52.45 -53.83
CA MET A 1 25.88 51.63 -54.54
C MET A 1 26.14 50.18 -54.19
N VAL A 2 25.35 49.60 -53.28
CA VAL A 2 25.47 48.21 -52.80
C VAL A 2 24.35 47.41 -53.43
N SER A 3 24.71 46.27 -54.04
CA SER A 3 23.83 45.49 -54.93
C SER A 3 22.77 44.68 -54.14
N PRO A 4 21.47 44.67 -54.53
CA PRO A 4 20.36 44.16 -53.69
C PRO A 4 20.20 42.63 -53.68
N LYS A 5 21.11 41.85 -54.25
CA LYS A 5 20.89 40.41 -54.49
C LYS A 5 21.33 39.47 -53.35
N THR A 6 21.96 39.99 -52.29
CA THR A 6 22.46 39.15 -51.17
C THR A 6 21.51 39.06 -49.98
N MET A 7 20.41 39.82 -49.96
CA MET A 7 19.55 39.93 -48.77
C MET A 7 18.52 38.80 -48.62
N VAL A 8 18.17 38.08 -49.70
CA VAL A 8 17.11 37.05 -49.67
C VAL A 8 17.61 35.68 -49.20
N ILE A 9 18.91 35.38 -49.34
CA ILE A 9 19.47 34.06 -49.01
C ILE A 9 19.68 33.87 -47.50
N TRP A 10 19.80 34.97 -46.74
CA TRP A 10 20.02 34.91 -45.29
C TRP A 10 18.76 34.57 -44.49
N SER A 11 17.57 34.94 -44.97
CA SER A 11 16.32 34.69 -44.25
C SER A 11 15.88 33.22 -44.25
N CYS A 12 16.26 32.41 -45.25
CA CYS A 12 15.93 30.98 -45.27
C CYS A 12 16.84 30.12 -44.38
N ARG A 13 18.11 30.49 -44.17
CA ARG A 13 19.04 29.69 -43.35
C ARG A 13 18.76 29.76 -41.86
N ILE A 14 18.26 30.90 -41.36
CA ILE A 14 17.97 31.11 -39.94
C ILE A 14 16.80 30.23 -39.45
N ASN A 15 15.82 29.96 -40.31
CA ASN A 15 14.62 29.19 -39.95
C ASN A 15 14.90 27.69 -39.73
N ILE A 16 15.78 27.08 -40.55
CA ILE A 16 16.12 25.65 -40.43
C ILE A 16 16.95 25.42 -39.16
N THR A 17 17.91 26.30 -38.86
CA THR A 17 18.72 26.19 -37.63
C THR A 17 17.90 26.37 -36.36
N MET A 18 16.91 27.27 -36.34
CA MET A 18 16.00 27.41 -35.20
C MET A 18 15.08 26.20 -35.03
N MET A 19 14.55 25.62 -36.12
CA MET A 19 13.75 24.39 -36.03
C MET A 19 14.57 23.20 -35.53
N VAL A 20 15.81 23.02 -35.99
CA VAL A 20 16.70 21.95 -35.52
C VAL A 20 17.08 22.15 -34.04
N LEU A 21 17.35 23.39 -33.61
CA LEU A 21 17.60 23.71 -32.19
C LEU A 21 16.36 23.45 -31.32
N LEU A 22 15.16 23.84 -31.76
CA LEU A 22 13.91 23.55 -31.05
C LEU A 22 13.62 22.05 -30.99
N TRP A 23 13.96 21.30 -32.05
CA TRP A 23 13.85 19.84 -32.07
C TRP A 23 14.83 19.16 -31.11
N LEU A 24 16.09 19.62 -31.08
CA LEU A 24 17.12 19.13 -30.17
C LEU A 24 16.84 19.47 -28.70
N ILE A 25 16.29 20.66 -28.41
CA ILE A 25 15.88 21.07 -27.06
C ILE A 25 14.70 20.22 -26.56
N ASN A 26 13.74 19.88 -27.44
CA ASN A 26 12.65 18.96 -27.11
C ASN A 26 13.13 17.51 -26.88
N LEU A 27 14.23 17.11 -27.52
CA LEU A 27 14.91 15.82 -27.28
C LEU A 27 15.67 15.77 -25.95
N THR A 28 16.16 16.91 -25.43
CA THR A 28 16.95 16.95 -24.19
C THR A 28 16.17 17.31 -22.93
N CYS A 29 14.95 17.83 -23.03
CA CYS A 29 14.15 18.26 -21.86
C CYS A 29 12.94 17.36 -21.52
N SER A 30 12.74 16.27 -22.26
CA SER A 30 11.73 15.25 -21.93
C SER A 30 12.34 14.07 -21.19
N GLY A 31 13.38 14.31 -20.39
CA GLY A 31 13.97 13.29 -19.53
C GLY A 31 12.92 12.84 -18.52
N HIS A 32 12.19 11.78 -18.85
CA HIS A 32 11.39 11.00 -17.91
C HIS A 32 12.33 10.48 -16.83
N THR A 33 12.55 11.31 -15.83
CA THR A 33 13.44 11.00 -14.72
C THR A 33 12.62 10.22 -13.71
N CYS A 34 13.04 8.98 -13.49
CA CYS A 34 12.46 8.12 -12.47
C CYS A 34 12.58 8.82 -11.10
N PRO A 35 11.52 8.83 -10.27
CA PRO A 35 11.58 9.46 -8.97
C PRO A 35 12.65 8.78 -8.11
N LYS A 36 13.36 9.58 -7.31
CA LYS A 36 14.39 9.09 -6.39
C LYS A 36 13.79 8.17 -5.32
N ASP A 37 12.59 8.50 -4.85
CA ASP A 37 11.84 7.71 -3.88
C ASP A 37 10.72 6.93 -4.58
N LEU A 38 11.09 5.78 -5.14
CA LEU A 38 10.17 4.87 -5.82
C LEU A 38 9.07 4.36 -4.90
N LEU A 39 9.38 4.11 -3.63
CA LEU A 39 8.44 3.51 -2.69
C LEU A 39 7.30 4.49 -2.40
N SER A 40 7.65 5.74 -2.07
CA SER A 40 6.66 6.80 -1.86
C SER A 40 5.80 7.04 -3.09
N GLU A 41 6.39 7.04 -4.29
CA GLU A 41 5.61 7.21 -5.53
C GLU A 41 4.70 6.01 -5.83
N VAL A 42 5.13 4.78 -5.55
CA VAL A 42 4.26 3.61 -5.65
C VAL A 42 3.06 3.76 -4.72
N PHE A 43 3.28 4.15 -3.46
CA PHE A 43 2.19 4.36 -2.51
C PHE A 43 1.32 5.56 -2.86
N SER A 44 1.86 6.59 -3.51
CA SER A 44 1.07 7.74 -3.98
C SER A 44 -0.01 7.31 -4.97
N CYS A 45 0.26 6.30 -5.80
CA CYS A 45 -0.74 5.70 -6.68
C CYS A 45 -1.91 5.01 -5.95
N LEU A 46 -1.77 4.68 -4.67
CA LEU A 46 -2.86 4.14 -3.83
C LEU A 46 -3.60 5.22 -3.02
N ARG A 47 -3.04 6.43 -2.86
CA ARG A 47 -3.63 7.49 -2.02
C ARG A 47 -4.98 7.98 -2.53
N ASN A 48 -5.22 7.90 -3.83
CA ASN A 48 -6.51 8.28 -4.42
C ASN A 48 -7.66 7.36 -3.94
N LEU A 49 -7.35 6.13 -3.53
CA LEU A 49 -8.34 5.18 -3.02
C LEU A 49 -8.92 5.58 -1.67
N THR A 50 -8.24 6.43 -0.90
CA THR A 50 -8.66 6.86 0.44
C THR A 50 -9.21 8.28 0.49
N HIS A 51 -9.37 8.93 -0.68
CA HIS A 51 -9.87 10.31 -0.82
C HIS A 51 -9.12 11.33 0.07
N GLY A 52 -7.82 11.11 0.30
CA GLY A 52 -7.00 12.00 1.14
C GLY A 52 -7.24 11.85 2.64
N SER A 53 -8.01 10.85 3.09
CA SER A 53 -8.01 10.47 4.50
C SER A 53 -6.64 9.94 4.89
N ASN A 54 -6.20 10.25 6.12
CA ASN A 54 -4.97 9.71 6.70
C ASN A 54 -5.06 8.19 7.00
N GLN A 55 -6.16 7.53 6.62
CA GLN A 55 -6.29 6.09 6.76
C GLN A 55 -5.40 5.40 5.73
N SER A 56 -4.67 4.38 6.17
CA SER A 56 -3.86 3.56 5.29
C SER A 56 -4.75 2.91 4.22
N SER A 57 -4.36 2.98 2.95
CA SER A 57 -5.05 2.29 1.85
C SER A 57 -5.16 0.77 2.10
N LEU A 58 -4.27 0.22 2.93
CA LEU A 58 -4.30 -1.18 3.37
C LEU A 58 -5.51 -1.50 4.27
N LEU A 59 -6.08 -0.50 4.94
CA LEU A 59 -7.28 -0.65 5.76
C LEU A 59 -8.55 -0.22 5.01
N SER A 60 -8.46 0.19 3.75
CA SER A 60 -9.65 0.61 3.00
C SER A 60 -10.67 -0.50 2.81
N SER A 61 -10.24 -1.78 2.86
CA SER A 61 -11.09 -2.92 2.63
C SER A 61 -12.21 -3.05 3.68
N ILE A 62 -12.01 -2.63 4.93
CA ILE A 62 -13.09 -2.65 5.94
C ILE A 62 -14.19 -1.60 5.69
N ASP A 63 -13.91 -0.56 4.92
CA ASP A 63 -14.92 0.43 4.50
C ASP A 63 -15.63 -0.05 3.23
N VAL A 64 -16.70 -0.80 3.44
CA VAL A 64 -17.53 -1.39 2.39
C VAL A 64 -18.05 -0.34 1.39
N GLU A 65 -18.40 0.86 1.86
CA GLU A 65 -18.94 1.91 0.97
C GLU A 65 -17.84 2.53 0.13
N LEU A 66 -16.66 2.76 0.72
CA LEU A 66 -15.49 3.23 -0.01
C LEU A 66 -15.08 2.22 -1.09
N MET A 67 -15.01 0.94 -0.76
CA MET A 67 -14.63 -0.11 -1.70
C MET A 67 -15.65 -0.25 -2.83
N LYS A 68 -16.94 -0.22 -2.51
CA LYS A 68 -18.02 -0.21 -3.51
C LYS A 68 -17.92 0.99 -4.45
N ARG A 69 -17.65 2.17 -3.90
CA ARG A 69 -17.42 3.38 -4.70
C ARG A 69 -16.22 3.21 -5.62
N ASN A 70 -15.08 2.76 -5.10
CA ASN A 70 -13.86 2.58 -5.88
C ASN A 70 -14.05 1.62 -7.06
N CYS A 71 -14.86 0.57 -6.89
CA CYS A 71 -15.29 -0.30 -8.00
C CYS A 71 -16.21 0.40 -9.01
N GLY A 72 -17.10 1.28 -8.56
CA GLY A 72 -18.07 1.97 -9.43
C GLY A 72 -17.50 3.17 -10.19
N THR A 73 -16.51 3.87 -9.63
CA THR A 73 -15.95 5.09 -10.23
C THR A 73 -14.71 4.85 -11.09
N GLY A 74 -14.19 3.62 -11.15
CA GLY A 74 -12.93 3.32 -11.84
C GLY A 74 -11.67 3.72 -11.07
N ALA A 75 -11.78 4.05 -9.78
CA ALA A 75 -10.63 4.52 -8.97
C ALA A 75 -9.52 3.45 -8.89
N PHE A 76 -9.88 2.17 -8.90
CA PHE A 76 -8.91 1.08 -8.98
C PHE A 76 -8.14 1.04 -10.29
N ASP A 77 -8.82 1.26 -11.42
CA ASP A 77 -8.16 1.35 -12.73
C ASP A 77 -7.24 2.58 -12.79
N ASP A 78 -7.64 3.71 -12.21
CA ASP A 78 -6.80 4.91 -12.10
C ASP A 78 -5.51 4.64 -11.30
N SER A 79 -5.62 3.89 -10.20
CA SER A 79 -4.46 3.45 -9.41
C SER A 79 -3.52 2.55 -10.22
N VAL A 80 -4.06 1.61 -11.00
CA VAL A 80 -3.26 0.76 -11.90
C VAL A 80 -2.58 1.60 -12.98
N GLN A 81 -3.30 2.51 -13.62
CA GLN A 81 -2.76 3.41 -14.65
C GLN A 81 -1.71 4.37 -14.11
N CYS A 82 -1.85 4.83 -12.86
CA CYS A 82 -0.81 5.60 -12.17
C CYS A 82 0.50 4.78 -12.09
N LEU A 83 0.40 3.53 -11.63
CA LEU A 83 1.56 2.65 -11.52
C LEU A 83 2.16 2.34 -12.90
N GLU A 84 1.35 2.07 -13.93
CA GLU A 84 1.83 1.86 -15.30
C GLU A 84 2.58 3.09 -15.85
N ARG A 85 2.09 4.30 -15.57
CA ARG A 85 2.79 5.54 -15.94
C ARG A 85 4.11 5.67 -15.20
N LEU A 86 4.19 5.26 -13.93
CA LEU A 86 5.46 5.21 -13.20
C LEU A 86 6.45 4.25 -13.88
N TYR A 87 6.00 3.06 -14.28
CA TYR A 87 6.81 2.10 -15.03
C TYR A 87 7.33 2.66 -16.36
N LYS A 88 6.47 3.38 -17.11
CA LYS A 88 6.84 4.00 -18.39
C LYS A 88 7.82 5.17 -18.24
N ARG A 89 7.79 5.87 -17.09
CA ARG A 89 8.70 6.98 -16.79
C ARG A 89 10.08 6.54 -16.31
N CYS A 90 10.26 5.28 -15.90
CA CYS A 90 11.51 4.79 -15.33
C CYS A 90 12.32 4.00 -16.38
N ASP A 91 13.21 4.71 -17.08
CA ASP A 91 14.15 4.11 -18.04
C ASP A 91 15.42 3.56 -17.40
N ASP A 92 15.76 3.99 -16.17
CA ASP A 92 16.90 3.47 -15.42
C ASP A 92 16.68 1.97 -15.07
N PRO A 93 17.58 1.05 -15.51
CA PRO A 93 17.39 -0.38 -15.29
C PRO A 93 17.29 -0.77 -13.81
N LYS A 94 18.06 -0.12 -12.93
CA LYS A 94 18.08 -0.41 -11.50
C LYS A 94 16.78 0.05 -10.84
N ALA A 95 16.28 1.22 -11.21
CA ALA A 95 15.02 1.74 -10.75
C ALA A 95 13.85 0.85 -11.19
N LYS A 96 13.88 0.38 -12.44
CA LYS A 96 12.88 -0.55 -12.97
C LYS A 96 12.90 -1.91 -12.27
N GLU A 97 14.09 -2.46 -11.99
CA GLU A 97 14.25 -3.67 -11.19
C GLU A 97 13.62 -3.50 -9.79
N TRP A 98 13.89 -2.39 -9.13
CA TRP A 98 13.28 -2.08 -7.84
C TRP A 98 11.76 -1.91 -7.93
N LEU A 99 11.27 -1.21 -8.95
CA LEU A 99 9.84 -1.03 -9.15
C LEU A 99 9.12 -2.38 -9.31
N ILE A 100 9.73 -3.34 -10.03
CA ILE A 100 9.24 -4.73 -10.17
C ILE A 100 9.15 -5.45 -8.83
N LYS A 101 10.08 -5.18 -7.92
CA LYS A 101 10.08 -5.74 -6.55
C LYS A 101 9.04 -5.08 -5.66
N LEU A 102 8.78 -3.79 -5.85
CA LEU A 102 7.89 -2.98 -5.01
C LEU A 102 6.41 -3.12 -5.37
N ALA A 103 6.04 -3.12 -6.65
CA ALA A 103 4.65 -3.25 -7.07
C ALA A 103 4.54 -3.69 -8.53
N LYS A 104 3.53 -4.48 -8.89
CA LYS A 104 3.28 -4.92 -10.27
C LYS A 104 1.87 -4.51 -10.71
N PRO A 105 1.70 -3.72 -11.79
CA PRO A 105 0.38 -3.30 -12.27
C PRO A 105 -0.60 -4.47 -12.46
N GLY A 106 -0.14 -5.57 -13.08
CA GLY A 106 -0.99 -6.75 -13.28
C GLY A 106 -1.46 -7.41 -11.97
N ARG A 107 -0.67 -7.36 -10.89
CA ARG A 107 -1.09 -7.89 -9.57
C ARG A 107 -2.13 -6.99 -8.92
N TRP A 108 -1.92 -5.67 -8.98
CA TRP A 108 -2.90 -4.70 -8.49
C TRP A 108 -4.23 -4.87 -9.23
N LYS A 109 -4.18 -4.90 -10.56
CA LYS A 109 -5.36 -5.13 -11.39
C LYS A 109 -6.08 -6.43 -11.03
N SER A 110 -5.36 -7.55 -10.92
CA SER A 110 -5.97 -8.82 -10.54
C SER A 110 -6.63 -8.79 -9.15
N GLY A 111 -6.00 -8.15 -8.16
CA GLY A 111 -6.58 -8.02 -6.81
C GLY A 111 -7.82 -7.12 -6.80
N PHE A 112 -7.77 -6.00 -7.51
CA PHE A 112 -8.89 -5.06 -7.63
C PHE A 112 -10.06 -5.66 -8.41
N ASP A 113 -9.80 -6.29 -9.57
CA ASP A 113 -10.82 -6.94 -10.40
C ASP A 113 -11.52 -8.04 -9.59
N ARG A 114 -10.77 -8.87 -8.86
CA ARG A 114 -11.34 -9.94 -8.03
C ARG A 114 -12.22 -9.39 -6.91
N PHE A 115 -11.80 -8.30 -6.25
CA PHE A 115 -12.64 -7.64 -5.26
C PHE A 115 -13.92 -7.10 -5.89
N CYS A 116 -13.83 -6.39 -7.02
CA CYS A 116 -14.98 -5.78 -7.67
C CYS A 116 -15.97 -6.80 -8.23
N GLN A 117 -15.50 -7.96 -8.71
CA GLN A 117 -16.38 -9.07 -9.10
C GLN A 117 -17.22 -9.59 -7.92
N HIS A 118 -16.72 -9.49 -6.68
CA HIS A 118 -17.40 -9.95 -5.47
C HIS A 118 -17.95 -8.82 -4.60
N VAL A 119 -18.00 -7.59 -5.11
CA VAL A 119 -18.43 -6.40 -4.34
C VAL A 119 -19.85 -6.52 -3.80
N ASN A 120 -20.73 -7.25 -4.51
CA ASN A 120 -22.09 -7.51 -4.08
C ASN A 120 -22.15 -8.41 -2.84
N LEU A 121 -21.28 -9.42 -2.77
CA LEU A 121 -21.15 -10.26 -1.58
C LEU A 121 -20.66 -9.42 -0.40
N TYR A 122 -19.64 -8.60 -0.64
CA TYR A 122 -19.08 -7.69 0.35
C TYR A 122 -20.13 -6.70 0.89
N THR A 123 -20.95 -6.14 0.00
CA THR A 123 -22.06 -5.24 0.35
C THR A 123 -23.15 -5.94 1.18
N LYS A 124 -23.50 -7.19 0.84
CA LYS A 124 -24.46 -7.99 1.62
C LYS A 124 -23.97 -8.25 3.05
N GLN A 125 -22.67 -8.45 3.23
CA GLN A 125 -22.05 -8.71 4.54
C GLN A 125 -21.65 -7.45 5.31
N LYS A 126 -22.04 -6.26 4.85
CA LYS A 126 -21.63 -4.96 5.41
C LYS A 126 -21.77 -4.89 6.93
N GLN A 127 -22.91 -5.28 7.48
CA GLN A 127 -23.15 -5.24 8.93
C GLN A 127 -22.24 -6.18 9.71
N CYS A 128 -21.86 -7.33 9.14
CA CYS A 128 -20.90 -8.21 9.78
C CYS A 128 -19.50 -7.58 9.75
N ILE A 129 -19.05 -7.13 8.58
CA ILE A 129 -17.73 -6.53 8.37
C ILE A 129 -17.54 -5.33 9.31
N GLN A 130 -18.54 -4.45 9.40
CA GLN A 130 -18.51 -3.29 10.29
C GLN A 130 -18.39 -3.67 11.77
N ARG A 131 -19.03 -4.77 12.22
CA ARG A 131 -18.89 -5.27 13.60
C ARG A 131 -17.50 -5.83 13.89
N GLN A 132 -16.79 -6.31 12.88
CA GLN A 132 -15.41 -6.77 13.05
C GLN A 132 -14.40 -5.63 13.04
N ASN A 133 -14.80 -4.39 12.73
CA ASN A 133 -13.89 -3.25 12.63
C ASN A 133 -13.04 -3.06 13.89
N GLU A 134 -13.63 -3.13 15.08
CA GLU A 134 -12.89 -3.00 16.34
C GLU A 134 -11.86 -4.12 16.53
N LYS A 135 -12.20 -5.37 16.18
CA LYS A 135 -11.26 -6.50 16.25
C LYS A 135 -10.12 -6.36 15.26
N VAL A 136 -10.42 -5.95 14.02
CA VAL A 136 -9.42 -5.68 12.98
C VAL A 136 -8.49 -4.55 13.44
N LEU A 137 -9.04 -3.42 13.89
CA LEU A 137 -8.26 -2.29 14.38
C LEU A 137 -7.44 -2.67 15.60
N ALA A 138 -7.96 -3.46 16.54
CA ALA A 138 -7.20 -3.98 17.66
C ALA A 138 -6.03 -4.86 17.22
N CYS A 139 -6.25 -5.74 16.22
CA CYS A 139 -5.21 -6.59 15.66
C CYS A 139 -4.09 -5.75 15.00
N VAL A 140 -4.46 -4.79 14.15
CA VAL A 140 -3.51 -3.86 13.51
C VAL A 140 -2.76 -3.04 14.56
N ASN A 141 -3.50 -2.51 15.55
CA ASN A 141 -2.94 -1.66 16.60
C ASN A 141 -2.01 -2.41 17.56
N SER A 142 -2.25 -3.70 17.80
CA SER A 142 -1.37 -4.54 18.63
C SER A 142 0.01 -4.76 18.00
N ASN A 143 0.14 -4.42 16.71
CA ASN A 143 1.38 -4.47 15.94
C ASN A 143 1.89 -3.06 15.59
N LYS A 144 1.47 -2.01 16.33
CA LYS A 144 1.82 -0.59 16.09
C LYS A 144 3.32 -0.32 15.97
N ASP A 145 4.17 -1.08 16.65
CA ASP A 145 5.62 -0.93 16.53
C ASP A 145 6.13 -1.21 15.10
N VAL A 146 5.38 -2.00 14.33
CA VAL A 146 5.62 -2.25 12.91
C VAL A 146 5.17 -1.06 12.05
N PHE A 147 4.06 -0.40 12.41
CA PHE A 147 3.46 0.72 11.65
C PHE A 147 4.06 2.10 11.96
N ASN A 148 4.43 2.37 13.21
CA ASN A 148 4.99 3.67 13.63
C ASN A 148 6.32 4.00 12.95
N ASN A 149 6.99 3.01 12.36
CA ASN A 149 8.21 3.23 11.62
C ASN A 149 7.97 3.65 10.15
N GLU A 150 6.75 3.52 9.59
CA GLU A 150 6.44 3.89 8.19
C GLU A 150 6.83 5.34 7.84
N GLN A 151 6.57 6.30 8.74
CA GLN A 151 6.90 7.70 8.52
C GLN A 151 8.42 7.99 8.45
N LYS A 152 9.27 7.11 8.99
CA LYS A 152 10.72 7.29 8.95
C LYS A 152 11.35 6.81 7.63
N TYR A 153 10.69 5.93 6.88
CA TYR A 153 11.33 5.24 5.75
C TYR A 153 11.25 5.99 4.41
N VAL A 154 10.31 6.93 4.28
CA VAL A 154 10.21 7.87 3.13
C VAL A 154 11.38 8.87 3.12
N ALA A 155 12.07 9.06 4.26
CA ALA A 155 13.13 10.06 4.38
C ALA A 155 14.55 9.54 4.03
N THR A 156 14.78 8.23 4.06
CA THR A 156 16.15 7.65 4.04
C THR A 156 16.67 7.21 2.68
N THR A 157 15.89 7.29 1.60
CA THR A 157 16.33 6.87 0.25
C THR A 157 17.12 7.93 -0.53
N ARG A 158 17.63 8.97 0.16
CA ARG A 158 18.31 10.13 -0.46
C ARG A 158 19.57 9.74 -1.25
N ASP A 159 20.21 8.62 -0.90
CA ASP A 159 21.44 8.11 -1.51
C ASP A 159 21.20 6.82 -2.33
N GLY A 160 20.43 6.93 -3.41
CA GLY A 160 20.45 6.01 -4.56
C GLY A 160 20.07 4.54 -4.30
N TYR A 161 18.80 4.18 -4.55
CA TYR A 161 18.31 2.80 -4.79
C TYR A 161 18.94 1.70 -3.92
N LYS A 162 19.19 1.96 -2.64
CA LYS A 162 19.50 0.95 -1.64
C LYS A 162 18.30 0.86 -0.72
N VAL A 163 17.35 -0.02 -1.05
CA VAL A 163 16.39 -0.47 -0.05
C VAL A 163 17.14 -1.45 0.83
N ASP A 164 17.60 -0.96 1.97
CA ASP A 164 18.26 -1.76 2.99
C ASP A 164 17.25 -2.74 3.62
N GLU A 165 17.74 -3.85 4.17
CA GLU A 165 16.94 -4.83 4.88
C GLU A 165 16.13 -4.19 6.02
N SER A 166 16.67 -3.11 6.60
CA SER A 166 16.02 -2.25 7.59
C SER A 166 14.71 -1.59 7.10
N VAL A 167 14.47 -1.48 5.80
CA VAL A 167 13.22 -0.97 5.19
C VAL A 167 12.33 -2.12 4.69
N ILE A 168 12.95 -3.19 4.18
CA ILE A 168 12.22 -4.35 3.64
C ILE A 168 11.45 -5.07 4.75
N LYS A 169 12.13 -5.42 5.85
CA LYS A 169 11.53 -6.22 6.94
C LYS A 169 10.29 -5.56 7.54
N PRO A 170 10.31 -4.26 7.92
CA PRO A 170 9.12 -3.59 8.43
C PRO A 170 8.00 -3.51 7.39
N THR A 171 8.33 -3.13 6.15
CA THR A 171 7.34 -3.02 5.06
C THR A 171 6.62 -4.36 4.86
N CYS A 172 7.37 -5.46 4.71
CA CYS A 172 6.77 -6.77 4.54
C CYS A 172 5.98 -7.23 5.75
N SER A 173 6.46 -6.92 6.96
CA SER A 173 5.73 -7.19 8.19
C SER A 173 4.38 -6.47 8.21
N VAL A 174 4.31 -5.19 7.82
CA VAL A 174 3.05 -4.44 7.71
C VAL A 174 2.07 -5.18 6.81
N PHE A 175 2.45 -5.52 5.57
CA PHE A 175 1.54 -6.16 4.63
C PHE A 175 1.03 -7.51 5.12
N HIS A 176 1.92 -8.36 5.64
CA HIS A 176 1.53 -9.67 6.16
C HIS A 176 0.61 -9.58 7.37
N TRP A 177 0.92 -8.67 8.31
CA TRP A 177 0.09 -8.47 9.48
C TRP A 177 -1.26 -7.84 9.13
N THR A 178 -1.29 -6.84 8.26
CA THR A 178 -2.55 -6.25 7.79
C THR A 178 -3.41 -7.31 7.10
N ASP A 179 -2.83 -8.12 6.22
CA ASP A 179 -3.59 -9.18 5.56
C ASP A 179 -4.20 -10.16 6.57
N LYS A 180 -3.38 -10.69 7.48
CA LYS A 180 -3.85 -11.60 8.53
C LYS A 180 -4.92 -10.98 9.43
N CYS A 181 -4.75 -9.72 9.82
CA CYS A 181 -5.68 -8.99 10.68
C CYS A 181 -7.02 -8.69 9.99
N LEU A 182 -7.04 -8.63 8.66
CA LEU A 182 -8.24 -8.40 7.88
C LEU A 182 -8.91 -9.70 7.48
N SER A 183 -8.20 -10.58 6.77
CA SER A 183 -8.77 -11.79 6.17
C SER A 183 -9.20 -12.82 7.21
N GLY A 184 -8.50 -12.92 8.35
CA GLY A 184 -8.83 -13.86 9.43
C GLY A 184 -10.18 -13.56 10.07
N PRO A 185 -10.32 -12.44 10.83
CA PRO A 185 -11.57 -12.10 11.51
C PRO A 185 -12.78 -12.01 10.56
N LEU A 186 -12.58 -11.48 9.34
CA LEU A 186 -13.66 -11.40 8.36
C LEU A 186 -14.02 -12.77 7.77
N GLY A 187 -13.03 -13.64 7.53
CA GLY A 187 -13.25 -15.00 7.07
C GLY A 187 -13.97 -15.88 8.10
N ASP A 188 -13.57 -15.77 9.36
CA ASP A 188 -14.10 -16.58 10.46
C ASP A 188 -15.54 -16.18 10.81
N GLU A 189 -15.84 -14.88 10.81
CA GLU A 189 -17.12 -14.34 11.32
C GLU A 189 -18.11 -13.97 10.22
N CYS A 190 -17.62 -13.48 9.07
CA CYS A 190 -18.45 -12.98 7.96
C CYS A 190 -18.49 -13.92 6.75
N GLY A 191 -17.77 -15.04 6.84
CA GLY A 191 -17.75 -16.11 5.85
C GLY A 191 -16.41 -16.22 5.13
N ARG A 192 -15.95 -17.46 4.92
CA ARG A 192 -14.65 -17.77 4.32
C ARG A 192 -14.42 -17.09 2.96
N GLU A 193 -15.48 -16.93 2.18
CA GLU A 193 -15.41 -16.25 0.88
C GLU A 193 -15.06 -14.75 1.03
N ILE A 194 -15.60 -14.05 2.04
CA ILE A 194 -15.22 -12.66 2.34
C ILE A 194 -13.73 -12.60 2.72
N GLY A 195 -13.29 -13.50 3.61
CA GLY A 195 -11.88 -13.59 3.99
C GLY A 195 -10.96 -13.80 2.79
N ALA A 196 -11.34 -14.69 1.87
CA ALA A 196 -10.60 -14.94 0.63
C ALA A 196 -10.54 -13.70 -0.27
N VAL A 197 -11.68 -13.05 -0.53
CA VAL A 197 -11.74 -11.82 -1.36
C VAL A 197 -10.83 -10.72 -0.80
N VAL A 198 -10.83 -10.54 0.52
CA VAL A 198 -9.95 -9.57 1.20
C VAL A 198 -8.49 -9.97 1.10
N ALA A 199 -8.17 -11.26 1.27
CA ALA A 199 -6.81 -11.77 1.12
C ALA A 199 -6.27 -11.58 -0.31
N ASP A 200 -7.11 -11.79 -1.32
CA ASP A 200 -6.72 -11.59 -2.72
C ASP A 200 -6.51 -10.11 -3.06
N PHE A 201 -7.38 -9.24 -2.53
CA PHE A 201 -7.21 -7.80 -2.67
C PHE A 201 -5.89 -7.33 -2.05
N ASN A 202 -5.64 -7.70 -0.79
CA ASN A 202 -4.42 -7.36 -0.07
C ASN A 202 -3.19 -7.97 -0.75
N GLY A 203 -3.23 -9.25 -1.11
CA GLY A 203 -2.16 -9.95 -1.83
C GLY A 203 -1.86 -9.36 -3.21
N GLY A 204 -2.85 -8.73 -3.84
CA GLY A 204 -2.69 -7.95 -5.06
C GLY A 204 -1.81 -6.72 -4.85
N ILE A 205 -2.03 -5.96 -3.78
CA ILE A 205 -1.28 -4.75 -3.44
C ILE A 205 0.01 -5.01 -2.64
N THR A 206 0.17 -6.18 -2.04
CA THR A 206 1.41 -6.59 -1.37
C THR A 206 2.60 -6.55 -2.33
N PRO A 207 3.71 -5.88 -1.96
CA PRO A 207 4.92 -5.85 -2.75
C PRO A 207 5.40 -7.25 -3.11
N PRO A 208 5.75 -7.52 -4.37
CA PRO A 208 6.29 -8.82 -4.78
C PRO A 208 7.47 -9.32 -3.93
N LEU A 209 8.34 -8.41 -3.48
CA LEU A 209 9.46 -8.76 -2.59
C LEU A 209 9.01 -9.28 -1.21
N CYS A 210 7.77 -9.00 -0.81
CA CYS A 210 7.21 -9.40 0.47
C CYS A 210 6.50 -10.76 0.44
N VAL A 211 6.09 -11.27 -0.73
CA VAL A 211 5.23 -12.47 -0.84
C VAL A 211 5.85 -13.70 -0.15
N ASN A 212 7.16 -13.91 -0.32
CA ASN A 212 7.89 -15.03 0.29
C ASN A 212 8.86 -14.54 1.37
N TYR A 213 8.66 -13.33 1.89
CA TYR A 213 9.55 -12.79 2.90
C TYR A 213 9.40 -13.58 4.20
N PRO A 214 10.48 -14.18 4.73
CA PRO A 214 10.40 -14.89 5.99
C PRO A 214 10.12 -13.86 7.08
N LEU A 215 8.89 -13.86 7.58
CA LEU A 215 8.62 -13.26 8.87
C LEU A 215 9.32 -14.17 9.85
N ASP A 216 10.47 -13.74 10.38
CA ASP A 216 11.12 -14.41 11.51
C ASP A 216 10.02 -14.77 12.47
N GLY A 217 9.77 -16.07 12.56
CA GLY A 217 8.52 -16.63 13.02
C GLY A 217 8.14 -15.88 14.27
N SER A 218 6.88 -15.42 14.30
CA SER A 218 6.16 -15.09 15.52
C SER A 218 6.95 -15.67 16.68
N SER A 219 7.69 -14.81 17.36
CA SER A 219 7.95 -15.11 18.75
C SER A 219 6.52 -15.16 19.25
N THR A 220 6.02 -16.39 19.33
CA THR A 220 4.95 -16.77 20.19
C THR A 220 5.44 -16.32 21.55
N ARG A 221 5.28 -15.02 21.83
CA ARG A 221 4.45 -14.61 22.93
C ARG A 221 3.08 -15.23 22.65
N THR A 222 2.99 -16.55 22.79
CA THR A 222 2.15 -17.11 23.82
C THR A 222 2.40 -16.22 25.04
N SER A 223 1.69 -15.09 25.10
CA SER A 223 0.98 -14.77 26.30
C SER A 223 0.16 -16.04 26.55
N HIS A 224 0.80 -17.00 27.22
CA HIS A 224 0.10 -17.76 28.22
C HIS A 224 -0.59 -16.65 29.02
N SER A 225 -1.86 -16.40 28.70
CA SER A 225 -2.78 -16.09 29.75
C SER A 225 -2.60 -17.26 30.70
N SER A 226 -1.70 -17.10 31.66
CA SER A 226 -1.84 -17.77 32.93
C SER A 226 -3.26 -17.45 33.30
N LYS A 227 -4.13 -18.43 33.10
CA LYS A 227 -5.37 -18.55 33.83
C LYS A 227 -4.94 -18.58 35.31
N LEU A 228 -4.69 -17.41 35.88
CA LEU A 228 -5.28 -17.07 37.17
C LEU A 228 -6.78 -17.12 36.84
N ILE A 229 -7.53 -18.21 37.04
CA ILE A 229 -7.67 -18.92 38.33
C ILE A 229 -7.49 -17.90 39.47
N VAL A 230 -8.24 -16.81 39.37
CA VAL A 230 -8.79 -16.13 40.55
C VAL A 230 -9.92 -17.05 41.02
N ILE A 231 -9.56 -18.19 41.61
CA ILE A 231 -10.47 -18.95 42.45
C ILE A 231 -10.67 -18.11 43.70
N PHE A 232 -11.86 -17.51 43.81
CA PHE A 232 -12.65 -17.45 45.04
C PHE A 232 -11.86 -17.61 46.36
N THR A 233 -11.23 -16.55 46.85
CA THR A 233 -10.80 -16.45 48.26
C THR A 233 -11.15 -15.10 48.88
N CYS A 234 -12.36 -14.58 48.60
CA CYS A 234 -12.94 -13.48 49.39
C CYS A 234 -14.20 -13.88 50.18
N ALA A 235 -14.57 -15.17 50.21
CA ALA A 235 -15.70 -15.66 51.03
C ALA A 235 -15.28 -16.35 52.34
N LEU A 236 -13.97 -16.59 52.58
CA LEU A 236 -13.50 -17.24 53.82
C LEU A 236 -13.07 -16.27 54.93
N SER A 237 -12.96 -14.97 54.65
CA SER A 237 -12.61 -13.96 55.67
C SER A 237 -13.79 -13.57 56.57
N TYR A 238 -15.02 -13.91 56.19
CA TYR A 238 -16.23 -13.63 56.99
C TYR A 238 -16.62 -14.75 57.95
N LEU A 239 -16.03 -15.95 57.85
CA LEU A 239 -16.36 -17.09 58.74
C LEU A 239 -15.33 -17.35 59.85
N LEU A 240 -14.20 -16.63 59.87
CA LEU A 240 -13.17 -16.77 60.91
C LEU A 240 -13.09 -15.59 61.90
N SER A 241 -13.90 -14.53 61.73
CA SER A 241 -14.02 -13.44 62.71
C SER A 241 -15.21 -13.57 63.68
N SER A 242 -15.98 -14.67 63.65
CA SER A 242 -17.11 -14.89 64.57
C SER A 242 -16.85 -15.92 65.68
N ARG A 243 -15.59 -16.29 65.95
CA ARG A 243 -15.23 -17.17 67.09
C ARG A 243 -14.05 -16.61 67.87
N VAL A 244 -14.30 -15.50 68.55
CA VAL A 244 -13.65 -15.19 69.83
C VAL A 244 -14.75 -15.15 70.89
N ARG A 245 -15.06 -16.33 71.41
CA ARG A 245 -15.49 -16.57 72.79
C ARG A 245 -15.09 -17.99 73.14
#